data_AF-A0A8J8BR86-F1
#
_entry.id   AF-A0A8J8BR86-F1
#
_cell.length_a   1.000
_cell.length_b   1.000
_cell.length_c   1.000
_cell.angle_alpha   90.00
_cell.angle_beta   90.00
_cell.angle_gamma   90.00
#
_symmetry.space_group_name_H-M   'P 1'
#
loop_
_entity.id
_entity.type
_entity.pdbx_description
1 polymer ?
#
loop_
_entity_poly.entity_id
_entity_poly.type
_entity_poly.pdbx_seq_one_letter_code
_entity_poly.pdbx_strand_id
1 'polypeptide(L)'
;MEPIVDFILGLPMEKESDQYQTLAAMKEVIGMGGKVRVHHFLPLSGSSLGNEKPAPIAKPVMSEIGRMALVGGASGSFNEQMRMAWEIALWEKISSSQSKDDR
;
A
#
# COMPACT_ATOMS: atom_id res chain seq x y z
N MET A 1 -18.64 -3.31 -20.20
CA MET A 1 -17.22 -3.19 -19.78
C MET A 1 -17.22 -2.33 -18.53
N GLU A 2 -16.58 -2.79 -17.46
CA GLU A 2 -16.50 -2.07 -16.19
C GLU A 2 -15.07 -1.55 -16.02
N PRO A 3 -14.84 -0.24 -15.76
CA PRO A 3 -13.50 0.28 -15.56
C PRO A 3 -12.92 -0.27 -14.24
N ILE A 4 -11.66 -0.69 -14.29
CA ILE A 4 -10.89 -1.13 -13.12
C ILE A 4 -9.76 -0.12 -12.91
N VAL A 5 -9.74 0.54 -11.76
CA VAL A 5 -8.74 1.55 -11.42
C VAL A 5 -7.81 1.00 -10.35
N ASP A 6 -6.50 1.04 -10.62
CA ASP A 6 -5.48 0.62 -9.67
C ASP A 6 -5.15 1.76 -8.69
N PHE A 7 -5.13 1.45 -7.40
CA PHE A 7 -4.73 2.35 -6.32
C PHE A 7 -3.56 1.76 -5.56
N ILE A 8 -2.59 2.61 -5.18
CA ILE A 8 -1.45 2.22 -4.33
C ILE A 8 -1.53 3.04 -3.05
N LEU A 9 -1.59 2.38 -1.90
CA LEU A 9 -1.42 3.01 -0.58
C LEU A 9 -0.11 2.56 0.07
N GLY A 10 0.32 3.24 1.12
CA GLY A 10 1.53 2.94 1.87
C GLY A 10 2.79 3.54 1.26
N LEU A 11 2.65 4.53 0.36
CA LEU A 11 3.80 5.25 -0.20
C LEU A 11 4.61 5.89 0.95
N PRO A 12 5.95 5.98 0.85
CA PRO A 12 6.80 6.43 1.95
C PRO A 12 6.41 7.79 2.58
N MET A 13 5.86 8.71 1.78
CA MET A 13 5.48 10.05 2.22
C MET A 13 3.98 10.21 2.50
N GLU A 14 3.21 9.13 2.35
CA GLU A 14 1.76 9.16 2.52
C GLU A 14 1.40 9.39 4.00
N LYS A 15 0.59 10.40 4.25
CA LYS A 15 0.02 10.67 5.57
C LYS A 15 -1.35 10.03 5.69
N GLU A 16 -1.82 9.89 6.93
CA GLU A 16 -3.19 9.41 7.19
C GLU A 16 -4.26 10.26 6.47
N SER A 17 -4.08 11.59 6.38
CA SER A 17 -4.98 12.47 5.61
C SER A 17 -5.04 12.11 4.13
N ASP A 18 -3.93 11.68 3.54
CA ASP A 18 -3.82 11.34 2.13
C ASP A 18 -4.50 9.99 1.89
N GLN A 19 -4.37 9.05 2.83
CA GLN A 19 -5.09 7.76 2.79
C GLN A 19 -6.61 7.95 2.80
N TYR A 20 -7.14 8.90 3.59
CA TYR A 20 -8.57 9.21 3.56
C TYR A 20 -9.01 9.82 2.23
N GLN A 21 -8.19 10.64 1.59
CA GLN A 21 -8.47 11.18 0.25
C GLN A 21 -8.47 10.07 -0.80
N THR A 22 -7.48 9.17 -0.77
CA THR A 22 -7.44 7.97 -1.62
C THR A 22 -8.70 7.12 -1.43
N LEU A 23 -9.13 6.92 -0.18
CA LEU A 23 -10.33 6.16 0.14
C LEU A 23 -11.61 6.82 -0.41
N ALA A 24 -11.69 8.15 -0.37
CA ALA A 24 -12.80 8.89 -0.97
C ALA A 24 -12.84 8.68 -2.50
N ALA A 25 -11.69 8.79 -3.18
CA ALA A 25 -11.60 8.54 -4.62
C ALA A 25 -11.99 7.09 -4.99
N MET A 26 -11.60 6.11 -4.18
CA MET A 26 -12.02 4.71 -4.38
C MET A 26 -13.55 4.55 -4.27
N LYS A 27 -14.18 5.22 -3.29
CA LYS A 27 -15.64 5.21 -3.12
C LYS A 27 -16.34 5.82 -4.32
N GLU A 28 -15.81 6.91 -4.86
CA GLU A 28 -16.36 7.55 -6.06
C GLU A 28 -16.31 6.62 -7.26
N VAL A 29 -15.16 5.96 -7.52
CA VAL A 29 -15.04 4.98 -8.62
C VAL A 29 -16.06 3.85 -8.47
N ILE A 30 -16.20 3.29 -7.27
CA ILE A 30 -17.20 2.23 -7.00
C ILE A 30 -18.63 2.76 -7.16
N GLY A 31 -18.91 3.96 -6.67
CA GLY A 31 -20.21 4.61 -6.78
C GLY A 31 -20.65 4.90 -8.22
N MET A 32 -19.68 5.13 -9.12
CA MET A 32 -19.91 5.28 -10.56
C MET A 32 -20.05 3.93 -11.30
N GLY A 33 -20.02 2.81 -10.57
CA GLY A 33 -20.13 1.46 -11.14
C GLY A 33 -18.82 0.91 -11.69
N GLY A 34 -17.67 1.43 -11.25
CA GLY A 34 -16.35 0.85 -11.50
C GLY A 34 -15.88 -0.06 -10.37
N LYS A 35 -14.71 -0.67 -10.57
CA LYS A 35 -14.00 -1.46 -9.55
C LYS A 35 -12.65 -0.85 -9.24
N VAL A 36 -12.15 -1.14 -8.05
CA VAL A 36 -10.79 -0.78 -7.66
C VAL A 36 -9.95 -2.02 -7.45
N ARG A 37 -8.68 -1.94 -7.86
CA ARG A 37 -7.65 -2.90 -7.48
C ARG A 37 -6.67 -2.20 -6.57
N VAL A 38 -6.54 -2.70 -5.35
CA VAL A 38 -5.80 -2.05 -4.29
C VAL A 38 -4.48 -2.77 -4.09
N HIS A 39 -3.42 -1.98 -4.15
CA HIS A 39 -2.05 -2.41 -3.95
C HIS A 39 -1.44 -1.68 -2.76
N HIS A 40 -0.54 -2.37 -2.08
CA HIS A 40 0.32 -1.73 -1.10
C HIS A 40 1.67 -1.45 -1.76
N PHE A 41 2.28 -0.32 -1.41
CA PHE A 41 3.62 0.04 -1.85
C PHE A 41 4.61 -1.09 -1.53
N LEU A 42 5.39 -1.48 -2.53
CA LEU A 42 6.50 -2.41 -2.39
C LEU A 42 7.78 -1.66 -2.76
N PRO A 43 8.80 -1.66 -1.89
CA PRO A 43 10.12 -1.17 -2.26
C PRO A 43 10.74 -2.10 -3.31
N LEU A 44 10.72 -1.65 -4.56
CA LEU A 44 11.25 -2.40 -5.70
C LEU A 44 12.70 -1.98 -5.97
N SER A 45 13.61 -2.97 -6.01
CA SER A 45 15.01 -2.72 -6.32
C SER A 45 15.17 -1.99 -7.66
N GLY A 46 16.06 -1.00 -7.70
CA GLY A 46 16.29 -0.17 -8.88
C GLY A 46 15.24 0.92 -9.14
N SER A 47 14.12 0.97 -8.40
CA SER A 47 13.20 2.10 -8.44
C SER A 47 13.70 3.27 -7.58
N SER A 48 13.25 4.50 -7.86
CA SER A 48 13.62 5.68 -7.08
C SER A 48 13.23 5.60 -5.61
N LEU A 49 12.23 4.78 -5.28
CA LEU A 49 11.77 4.52 -3.91
C LEU A 49 12.20 3.12 -3.42
N GLY A 50 13.14 2.46 -4.09
CA GLY A 50 13.47 1.05 -3.86
C GLY A 50 14.08 0.76 -2.49
N ASN A 51 14.63 1.77 -1.82
CA ASN A 51 15.21 1.66 -0.48
C ASN A 51 14.36 2.38 0.57
N GLU A 52 13.18 2.87 0.18
CA GLU A 52 12.30 3.61 1.07
C GLU A 52 11.39 2.68 1.86
N LYS A 53 11.07 3.11 3.08
CA LYS A 53 10.18 2.37 3.96
C LYS A 53 8.72 2.67 3.63
N PRO A 54 7.82 1.66 3.59
CA PRO A 54 6.40 1.92 3.45
C PRO A 54 5.85 2.78 4.61
N ALA A 55 4.86 3.61 4.32
CA ALA A 55 4.07 4.28 5.34
C ALA A 55 3.08 3.28 6.00
N PRO A 56 2.82 3.39 7.31
CA PRO A 56 1.81 2.58 7.96
C PRO A 56 0.40 2.96 7.47
N ILE A 57 -0.47 1.96 7.32
CA ILE A 57 -1.88 2.17 6.96
C ILE A 57 -2.70 2.40 8.22
N ALA A 58 -3.51 3.47 8.23
CA ALA A 58 -4.42 3.77 9.32
C ALA A 58 -5.47 2.65 9.46
N LYS A 59 -5.77 2.24 10.69
CA LYS A 59 -6.73 1.15 10.96
C LYS A 59 -8.10 1.37 10.29
N PRO A 60 -8.71 2.57 10.32
CA PRO A 60 -9.99 2.80 9.66
C PRO A 60 -9.92 2.60 8.14
N VAL A 61 -8.81 2.98 7.51
CA VAL A 61 -8.58 2.81 6.07
C VAL A 61 -8.48 1.33 5.72
N MET A 62 -7.70 0.56 6.50
CA MET A 62 -7.60 -0.89 6.35
C MET A 62 -8.98 -1.58 6.46
N SER A 63 -9.77 -1.19 7.47
CA SER A 63 -11.12 -1.73 7.66
C SER A 63 -12.03 -1.45 6.47
N GLU A 64 -11.95 -0.25 5.90
CA GLU A 64 -12.80 0.11 4.76
C GLU A 64 -12.38 -0.60 3.47
N ILE A 65 -11.07 -0.77 3.21
CA ILE A 65 -10.57 -1.59 2.09
C ILE A 65 -11.11 -3.03 2.22
N GLY A 66 -11.05 -3.61 3.43
CA GLY A 66 -11.61 -4.94 3.70
C GLY A 66 -13.12 -5.01 3.45
N ARG A 67 -13.87 -4.00 3.90
CA ARG A 67 -15.32 -3.90 3.64
C ARG A 67 -15.62 -3.85 2.14
N MET A 68 -14.90 -3.02 1.39
CA MET A 68 -15.05 -2.90 -0.07
C MET A 68 -14.74 -4.22 -0.79
N ALA A 69 -13.74 -4.98 -0.32
CA ALA A 69 -13.41 -6.28 -0.88
C ALA A 69 -14.52 -7.31 -0.64
N LEU A 70 -15.10 -7.34 0.56
CA LEU A 70 -16.20 -8.25 0.90
C LEU A 70 -17.46 -8.02 0.04
N VAL A 71 -17.75 -6.77 -0.32
CA VAL A 71 -18.89 -6.43 -1.19
C VAL A 71 -18.55 -6.47 -2.68
N GLY A 72 -17.32 -6.88 -3.05
CA GLY A 72 -16.89 -7.04 -4.44
C GLY A 72 -16.49 -5.75 -5.17
N GLY A 73 -16.40 -4.62 -4.47
CA GLY A 73 -15.98 -3.34 -5.03
C GLY A 73 -14.47 -3.17 -5.13
N ALA A 74 -13.70 -3.90 -4.30
CA ALA A 74 -12.24 -3.90 -4.30
C ALA A 74 -11.66 -5.30 -4.51
N SER A 75 -10.48 -5.37 -5.12
CA SER A 75 -9.70 -6.60 -5.33
C SER A 75 -8.19 -6.33 -5.16
N GLY A 76 -7.34 -7.35 -5.22
CA GLY A 76 -5.88 -7.21 -5.22
C GLY A 76 -5.18 -8.02 -4.13
N SER A 77 -3.88 -7.82 -3.99
CA SER A 77 -3.00 -8.57 -3.06
C SER A 77 -2.50 -7.70 -1.91
N PHE A 78 -3.28 -6.69 -1.52
CA PHE A 78 -2.91 -5.64 -0.57
C PHE A 78 -2.21 -6.14 0.71
N ASN A 79 -2.81 -7.12 1.41
CA ASN A 79 -2.27 -7.64 2.67
C ASN A 79 -0.93 -8.35 2.50
N GLU A 80 -0.79 -9.16 1.45
CA GLU A 80 0.49 -9.84 1.15
C GLU A 80 1.57 -8.83 0.75
N GLN A 81 1.22 -7.84 -0.07
CA GLN A 81 2.13 -6.76 -0.44
C GLN A 81 2.56 -5.94 0.77
N MET A 82 1.64 -5.64 1.70
CA MET A 82 1.97 -4.97 2.95
C MET A 82 2.95 -5.81 3.78
N ARG A 83 2.67 -7.10 3.99
CA ARG A 83 3.57 -8.00 4.73
C ARG A 83 4.98 -8.01 4.11
N MET A 84 5.06 -8.23 2.80
CA MET A 84 6.34 -8.25 2.07
C MET A 84 7.09 -6.92 2.16
N ALA A 85 6.39 -5.78 2.05
CA ALA A 85 7.02 -4.46 2.14
C ALA A 85 7.71 -4.25 3.50
N TRP A 86 7.06 -4.67 4.58
CA TRP A 86 7.61 -4.59 5.93
C TRP A 86 8.75 -5.59 6.14
N GLU A 87 8.66 -6.79 5.58
CA GLU A 87 9.76 -7.76 5.58
C GLU A 87 11.00 -7.15 4.89
N ILE A 88 10.88 -6.65 3.66
CA ILE A 88 11.98 -6.03 2.91
C ILE A 88 12.60 -4.87 3.72
N ALA A 89 11.77 -3.99 4.27
CA ALA A 89 12.26 -2.86 5.06
C ALA A 89 13.02 -3.28 6.34
N LEU A 90 12.65 -4.43 6.95
CA LEU A 90 13.36 -4.98 8.09
C LEU A 90 14.72 -5.57 7.67
N TRP A 91 14.76 -6.32 6.56
CA TRP A 91 16.00 -6.89 6.01
C TRP A 91 17.03 -5.80 5.69
N GLU A 92 16.62 -4.72 5.02
CA GLU A 92 17.49 -3.58 4.71
C GLU A 92 18.08 -2.93 5.97
N LYS A 93 17.28 -2.76 7.02
CA LYS A 93 17.73 -2.19 8.29
C LYS A 93 18.82 -3.05 8.95
N ILE A 94 18.62 -4.37 8.96
CA ILE A 94 19.57 -5.34 9.53
C ILE A 94 20.86 -5.33 8.73
N SER A 95 20.77 -5.41 7.40
CA SER A 95 21.92 -5.41 6.50
C SER A 95 22.76 -4.13 6.62
N SER A 96 22.13 -2.95 6.77
CA SER A 96 22.87 -1.70 6.97
C SER A 96 23.55 -1.61 8.34
N SER A 97 23.02 -2.30 9.36
CA SER A 97 23.55 -2.28 10.73
C SER A 97 24.79 -3.17 10.88
N GLN A 98 24.85 -4.30 10.17
CA GLN A 98 26.01 -5.19 10.21
C GLN A 98 27.26 -4.62 9.51
N SER A 99 27.10 -3.74 8.51
CA SER A 99 28.27 -3.13 7.83
C SER A 99 29.00 -2.06 8.68
N LYS A 100 28.41 -1.61 9.79
CA LYS A 100 29.00 -0.60 10.69
C LYS A 100 29.84 -1.18 11.82
N ASP A 101 29.72 -2.47 12.10
CA ASP A 101 30.42 -3.15 13.22
C ASP A 101 31.75 -3.81 12.78
N ASP A 102 32.04 -3.78 11.47
CA ASP A 102 33.20 -4.44 10.84
C ASP A 102 34.29 -3.42 10.41
N ARG A 103 34.32 -2.22 11.04
CA ARG A 103 35.33 -1.17 10.81
C ARG A 103 35.91 -0.61 12.10
#